data_AF-A0A6B4N489-F1
#
_entry.id   AF-A0A6B4N489-F1
#
_cell.length_a   1.000
_cell.length_b   1.000
_cell.length_c   1.000
_cell.angle_alpha   90.00
_cell.angle_beta   90.00
_cell.angle_gamma   90.00
#
_symmetry.space_group_name_H-M   'P 1'
#
loop_
_entity.id
_entity.type
_entity.pdbx_description
1 polymer ?
#
loop_
_entity_poly.entity_id
_entity_poly.type
_entity_poly.pdbx_seq_one_letter_code
_entity_poly.pdbx_strand_id
1 'polypeptide(L)' 'MKRNFLNIGIFVLSTCALFISIKLFWNMGVYVDEFNTSLDVVLGGDLALFMDWIRLGILLLISILSGINIFKK' A
#
# COMPACT_ATOMS: atom_id res chain seq x y z
N MET A 1 -25.84 9.20 10.17
CA MET A 1 -25.54 9.16 8.72
C MET A 1 -24.13 9.63 8.36
N LYS A 2 -23.65 10.82 8.81
CA LYS A 2 -22.30 11.34 8.45
C LYS A 2 -21.11 10.41 8.81
N ARG A 3 -21.17 9.70 9.95
CA ARG A 3 -20.09 8.82 10.42
C ARG A 3 -19.86 7.61 9.49
N ASN A 4 -20.94 7.08 8.90
CA ASN A 4 -20.87 5.92 8.01
C ASN A 4 -20.28 6.32 6.64
N PHE A 5 -20.61 7.51 6.14
CA PHE A 5 -20.05 8.02 4.89
C PHE A 5 -18.52 8.26 5.00
N LEU A 6 -18.06 8.83 6.11
CA LEU A 6 -16.61 9.01 6.36
C LEU A 6 -15.88 7.66 6.44
N ASN A 7 -16.44 6.67 7.16
CA ASN A 7 -15.84 5.34 7.27
C ASN A 7 -15.73 4.64 5.90
N ILE A 8 -16.79 4.73 5.09
CA ILE A 8 -16.79 4.20 3.72
C ILE A 8 -15.74 4.91 2.86
N GLY A 9 -15.67 6.24 2.95
CA GLY A 9 -14.66 7.04 2.24
C GLY A 9 -13.23 6.64 2.60
N ILE A 10 -12.94 6.44 3.89
CA ILE A 10 -11.61 6.00 4.37
C ILE A 10 -11.27 4.63 3.81
N PHE A 11 -12.21 3.69 3.80
CA PHE A 11 -12.00 2.34 3.26
C PHE A 11 -11.73 2.36 1.75
N VAL A 12 -12.53 3.10 0.98
CA VAL A 12 -12.34 3.22 -0.47
C VAL A 12 -10.98 3.87 -0.77
N LEU A 13 -10.65 4.98 -0.11
CA LEU A 13 -9.38 5.68 -0.32
C LEU A 13 -8.16 4.82 0.05
N SER A 14 -8.20 4.15 1.20
CA SER A 14 -7.10 3.28 1.63
C SER A 14 -6.93 2.07 0.72
N THR A 15 -8.04 1.46 0.28
CA THR A 15 -8.01 0.33 -0.66
C THR A 15 -7.47 0.75 -2.04
N CYS A 16 -7.90 1.90 -2.56
CA CYS A 16 -7.34 2.45 -3.80
C CYS A 16 -5.83 2.74 -3.66
N ALA A 17 -5.42 3.37 -2.56
CA ALA A 17 -4.01 3.66 -2.30
C ALA A 17 -3.16 2.38 -2.19
N LEU A 18 -3.70 1.32 -1.58
CA LEU A 18 -3.06 0.01 -1.50
C LEU A 18 -2.83 -0.58 -2.90
N PHE A 19 -3.86 -0.63 -3.74
CA PHE A 19 -3.73 -1.18 -5.09
C PHE A 19 -2.77 -0.39 -5.97
N ILE A 20 -2.82 0.95 -5.91
CA ILE A 20 -1.86 1.81 -6.62
C ILE A 20 -0.44 1.50 -6.13
N SER A 21 -0.24 1.39 -4.82
CA SER A 21 1.09 1.14 -4.24
C SER A 21 1.63 -0.24 -4.62
N ILE A 22 0.80 -1.28 -4.62
CA ILE A 22 1.20 -2.62 -5.09
C ILE A 22 1.58 -2.58 -6.57
N LYS A 23 0.81 -1.88 -7.40
CA LYS A 23 1.09 -1.79 -8.84
C LYS A 23 2.41 -1.05 -9.12
N LEU A 24 2.69 0.02 -8.38
CA LEU A 24 3.96 0.75 -8.51
C LEU A 24 5.14 -0.10 -8.04
N PHE A 25 5.01 -0.81 -6.91
CA PHE A 25 6.04 -1.73 -6.44
C PHE A 25 6.31 -2.86 -7.44
N TRP A 26 5.26 -3.44 -8.02
CA TRP A 26 5.37 -4.45 -9.07
C TRP A 26 6.11 -3.91 -10.31
N ASN A 27 5.78 -2.71 -10.77
CA ASN A 27 6.45 -2.10 -11.91
C ASN A 27 7.94 -1.86 -11.62
N MET A 28 8.30 -1.55 -10.38
CA MET A 28 9.70 -1.46 -9.98
C MET A 28 10.38 -2.84 -9.98
N GLY A 29 9.68 -3.90 -9.60
CA GLY A 29 10.12 -5.29 -9.78
C GLY A 29 10.48 -5.61 -11.23
N VAL A 30 9.58 -5.27 -12.16
CA VAL A 30 9.83 -5.45 -13.61
C VAL A 30 11.04 -4.64 -14.07
N TYR A 31 11.19 -3.40 -13.58
CA TYR A 31 12.36 -2.58 -13.90
C TYR A 31 13.67 -3.22 -13.42
N VAL A 32 13.73 -3.72 -12.18
CA VAL A 32 14.98 -4.30 -11.68
C VAL A 32 15.38 -5.57 -12.43
N ASP A 33 14.39 -6.36 -12.86
CA ASP A 33 14.60 -7.53 -13.71
C ASP A 33 15.14 -7.14 -15.09
N GLU A 34 14.55 -6.12 -15.74
CA GLU A 34 14.95 -5.67 -17.07
C GLU A 34 16.37 -5.07 -17.09
N PHE A 35 16.72 -4.32 -16.04
CA PHE A 35 18.01 -3.62 -15.96
C PHE A 35 19.08 -4.41 -15.18
N ASN A 36 18.83 -5.68 -14.83
CA ASN A 36 19.73 -6.53 -14.02
C ASN A 36 20.27 -5.80 -12.78
N THR A 37 19.38 -5.08 -12.10
CA THR A 37 19.66 -4.38 -10.85
C THR A 37 18.78 -4.96 -9.74
N SER A 38 18.74 -4.32 -8.58
CA SER A 38 17.98 -4.78 -7.44
C SER A 38 17.16 -3.64 -6.82
N LEU A 39 16.09 -4.01 -6.10
CA LEU A 39 15.15 -3.04 -5.53
C LEU A 39 15.83 -2.13 -4.50
N ASP A 40 16.76 -2.65 -3.71
CA ASP A 40 17.56 -1.87 -2.77
C ASP A 40 18.40 -0.81 -3.49
N VAL A 41 19.05 -1.13 -4.62
CA VAL A 41 19.82 -0.15 -5.39
C VAL A 41 18.93 0.97 -5.93
N VAL A 42 17.76 0.64 -6.48
CA VAL A 42 16.82 1.62 -7.03
C VAL A 42 16.19 2.50 -5.94
N LEU A 43 15.89 1.93 -4.78
CA LEU A 43 15.25 2.63 -3.66
C LEU A 43 16.24 3.41 -2.77
N GLY A 44 17.56 3.23 -2.96
CA GLY A 44 18.58 3.92 -2.18
C GLY A 44 19.04 3.18 -0.92
N GLY A 45 18.92 1.85 -0.91
CA GLY A 45 19.45 0.91 0.07
C GLY A 45 18.36 0.09 0.78
N ASP A 46 18.82 -0.86 1.60
CA ASP A 46 17.96 -1.80 2.34
C ASP A 46 16.96 -1.11 3.27
N LEU A 47 17.35 0.02 3.87
CA LEU A 47 16.47 0.78 4.75
C LEU A 47 15.25 1.32 3.99
N ALA A 48 15.46 1.85 2.78
CA ALA A 48 14.38 2.37 1.96
C ALA A 48 13.48 1.24 1.42
N LEU A 49 14.08 0.10 1.04
CA LEU A 49 13.33 -1.10 0.69
C LEU A 49 12.44 -1.58 1.84
N PHE A 50 12.98 -1.63 3.06
CA PHE A 50 12.22 -2.01 4.25
C PHE A 50 11.09 -1.03 4.56
N MET A 51 11.34 0.28 4.41
CA MET A 51 10.29 1.31 4.55
C MET A 51 9.17 1.13 3.51
N ASP A 52 9.49 0.72 2.28
CA ASP A 52 8.49 0.48 1.25
C ASP A 52 7.61 -0.72 1.58
N TRP A 53 8.21 -1.81 2.07
CA TRP A 53 7.49 -2.97 2.59
C TRP A 53 6.60 -2.61 3.79
N ILE A 54 7.10 -1.81 4.73
CA ILE A 54 6.30 -1.30 5.85
C ILE A 54 5.13 -0.47 5.33
N ARG A 55 5.33 0.42 4.34
CA ARG A 55 4.27 1.24 3.75
C ARG A 55 3.14 0.37 3.20
N LEU A 56 3.48 -0.68 2.45
CA LEU A 56 2.50 -1.64 1.92
C LEU A 56 1.77 -2.37 3.06
N GLY A 57 2.50 -2.83 4.07
CA GLY A 57 1.91 -3.49 5.24
C GLY A 57 0.95 -2.58 6.03
N ILE A 58 1.32 -1.33 6.26
CA ILE A 58 0.46 -0.33 6.93
C ILE A 58 -0.80 -0.06 6.10
N LEU A 59 -0.68 0.13 4.79
CA LEU A 59 -1.83 0.33 3.91
C LEU A 59 -2.79 -0.88 3.92
N LEU A 60 -2.25 -2.09 3.94
CA LEU A 60 -3.04 -3.31 4.06
C LEU A 60 -3.80 -3.34 5.40
N LEU A 61 -3.11 -3.06 6.50
CA LEU A 61 -3.73 -3.00 7.83
C LEU A 61 -4.82 -1.93 7.91
N ILE A 62 -4.57 -0.72 7.40
CA ILE A 62 -5.57 0.36 7.38
C ILE A 62 -6.79 -0.05 6.55
N SER A 63 -6.58 -0.69 5.40
CA SER A 63 -7.67 -1.17 4.53
C SER A 63 -8.51 -2.23 5.25
N ILE A 64 -7.89 -3.19 5.94
CA ILE A 64 -8.59 -4.22 6.72
C ILE A 64 -9.34 -3.60 7.90
N LEU A 65 -8.69 -2.77 8.71
CA LEU A 65 -9.28 -2.17 9.90
C LEU A 65 -10.45 -1.24 9.54
N SER A 66 -10.32 -0.44 8.48
CA SER A 66 -11.41 0.41 8.00
C SER A 66 -12.56 -0.41 7.43
N GLY A 67 -12.27 -1.52 6.73
CA GLY A 67 -13.28 -2.49 6.28
C GLY A 67 -14.07 -3.08 7.45
N ILE A 68 -13.38 -3.60 8.47
CA ILE A 68 -14.03 -4.14 9.68
C ILE A 68 -14.91 -3.07 10.36
N ASN A 69 -14.43 -1.82 10.42
CA ASN A 69 -15.15 -0.71 11.04
C ASN A 69 -16.44 -0.32 10.29
N ILE A 70 -16.56 -0.62 8.99
CA ILE A 70 -17.80 -0.43 8.23
C ILE A 70 -18.86 -1.46 8.62
N PHE A 71 -18.44 -2.71 8.87
CA PHE A 71 -19.34 -3.81 9.23
C PHE A 71 -19.63 -3.89 10.73
N LYS A 72 -18.91 -3.12 11.56
CA LYS A 72 -19.16 -3.04 13.00
C LYS A 72 -20.43 -2.19 13.25
N LYS A 73 -21.43 -2.82 13.87
CA LYS A 73 -22.76 -2.26 14.14
C LYS A 73 -22.71 -1.04 15.04
#